data_AF-A0A4Z2IKP3-F1
#
_entry.id   AF-A0A4Z2IKP3-F1
#
_cell.length_a   1.000
_cell.length_b   1.000
_cell.length_c   1.000
_cell.angle_alpha   90.00
_cell.angle_beta   90.00
_cell.angle_gamma   90.00
#
_symmetry.space_group_name_H-M   'P 1'
#
loop_
_entity.id
_entity.type
_entity.pdbx_description
1 polymer ?
#
loop_
_entity_poly.entity_id
_entity_poly.type
_entity_poly.pdbx_seq_one_letter_code
_entity_poly.pdbx_strand_id
1 'polypeptide(L)'
;MKLTPVCLYLQDVYDKVDYLSSLGKSQTAAVQRDADIGVAEAERDAGIREAECKREMMDVKFQADTKMADSKRELELQKASFNQEVNTKKAEAQLAYELQAAKEQQKIRLEEIEIQVVQRKKEITIGEREIDRMDKELIATIKRPAEAEAYKMQQLAEGQKTKTVLIAQAQAEKIKRIGAAEACSIEAVGKAEAERMRLKAEAYQLYGEAAKTALVLEALPMIAAKVAAPLAKTSEIVILSGESNRITNEVNRLLAELPVSVNALTGVDLMKMPLLQKLTSAQA
;
A
#
# COMPACT_ATOMS: atom_id res chain seq x y z
N MET A 1 105.80 63.86 -152.23
CA MET A 1 105.34 64.33 -150.91
C MET A 1 104.60 63.17 -150.26
N LYS A 2 105.08 62.69 -149.11
CA LYS A 2 104.47 61.63 -148.27
C LYS A 2 103.12 62.10 -147.74
N LEU A 3 102.20 61.18 -147.44
CA LEU A 3 101.34 61.17 -146.23
C LEU A 3 100.56 59.84 -146.13
N THR A 4 100.88 59.06 -145.10
CA THR A 4 100.13 57.92 -144.55
C THR A 4 98.98 58.42 -143.68
N PRO A 5 97.75 57.88 -143.77
CA PRO A 5 96.65 58.29 -142.90
C PRO A 5 96.88 57.75 -141.49
N VAL A 6 97.10 58.66 -140.54
CA VAL A 6 97.10 58.39 -139.10
C VAL A 6 95.63 58.34 -138.66
N CYS A 7 95.31 57.35 -137.84
CA CYS A 7 94.01 57.09 -137.22
C CYS A 7 93.14 58.35 -137.00
N LEU A 8 91.98 58.40 -137.65
CA LEU A 8 90.99 59.47 -137.51
C LEU A 8 90.09 59.15 -136.30
N TYR A 9 90.35 59.75 -135.14
CA TYR A 9 89.45 59.68 -133.99
C TYR A 9 88.40 60.79 -134.13
N LEU A 10 87.14 60.41 -134.41
CA LEU A 10 86.01 61.32 -134.24
C LEU A 10 85.89 61.62 -132.74
N GLN A 11 86.19 62.86 -132.34
CA GLN A 11 86.09 63.29 -130.95
C GLN A 11 84.65 63.58 -130.53
N ASP A 12 83.90 64.34 -131.34
CA ASP A 12 82.54 64.75 -130.98
C ASP A 12 81.63 64.87 -132.20
N VAL A 13 80.45 64.25 -132.13
CA VAL A 13 79.38 64.35 -133.13
C VAL A 13 78.26 65.21 -132.54
N TYR A 14 78.03 66.39 -133.10
CA TYR A 14 76.97 67.32 -132.66
C TYR A 14 75.80 67.30 -133.64
N ASP A 15 74.60 67.01 -133.12
CA ASP A 15 73.34 67.05 -133.87
C ASP A 15 72.56 68.34 -133.53
N LYS A 16 72.01 69.01 -134.54
CA LYS A 16 71.20 70.24 -134.36
C LYS A 16 69.71 69.96 -134.11
N VAL A 17 69.23 68.73 -134.37
CA VAL A 17 67.79 68.38 -134.32
C VAL A 17 67.46 67.30 -133.27
N ASP A 18 68.32 67.15 -132.24
CA ASP A 18 68.08 66.36 -131.03
C ASP A 18 67.55 64.92 -131.28
N TYR A 19 67.89 64.34 -132.44
CA TYR A 19 67.36 63.07 -132.93
C TYR A 19 67.96 61.88 -132.14
N LEU A 20 69.25 61.97 -131.83
CA LEU A 20 69.97 60.98 -131.02
C LEU A 20 69.43 60.90 -129.58
N SER A 21 69.06 62.04 -128.97
CA SER A 21 68.50 62.05 -127.61
C SER A 21 67.08 61.50 -127.59
N SER A 22 66.29 61.75 -128.64
CA SER A 22 64.91 61.24 -128.79
C SER A 22 64.86 59.73 -129.02
N LEU A 23 65.81 59.17 -129.79
CA LEU A 23 65.96 57.72 -129.96
C LEU A 23 66.29 57.04 -128.62
N GLY A 24 67.19 57.64 -127.83
CA GLY A 24 67.57 57.15 -126.49
C GLY A 24 66.44 57.19 -125.46
N LYS A 25 65.57 58.22 -125.49
CA LYS A 25 64.41 58.37 -124.59
C LYS A 25 63.40 57.21 -124.72
N SER A 26 63.16 56.73 -125.94
CA SER A 26 62.24 55.59 -126.17
C SER A 26 62.77 54.28 -125.58
N GLN A 27 64.07 54.02 -125.75
CA GLN A 27 64.73 52.82 -125.25
C GLN A 27 64.86 52.87 -123.72
N THR A 28 65.18 54.02 -123.13
CA THR A 28 65.21 54.18 -121.66
C THR A 28 63.83 54.04 -121.04
N ALA A 29 62.77 54.57 -121.66
CA ALA A 29 61.40 54.37 -121.19
C ALA A 29 60.93 52.91 -121.29
N ALA A 30 61.36 52.18 -122.33
CA ALA A 30 61.08 50.74 -122.46
C ALA A 30 61.80 49.94 -121.37
N VAL A 31 63.09 50.19 -121.15
CA VAL A 31 63.87 49.53 -120.08
C VAL A 31 63.31 49.85 -118.70
N GLN A 32 62.91 51.10 -118.45
CA GLN A 32 62.29 51.48 -117.18
C GLN A 32 60.96 50.75 -116.97
N ARG A 33 60.10 50.67 -118.01
CA ARG A 33 58.84 49.93 -117.94
C ARG A 33 59.07 48.44 -117.68
N ASP A 34 60.02 47.82 -118.37
CA ASP A 34 60.33 46.40 -118.20
C ASP A 34 60.93 46.13 -116.81
N ALA A 35 61.73 47.07 -116.28
CA ALA A 35 62.21 47.03 -114.90
C ALA A 35 61.06 47.16 -113.90
N ASP A 36 60.13 48.09 -114.10
CA ASP A 36 58.97 48.30 -113.23
C ASP A 36 58.02 47.07 -113.25
N ILE A 37 57.82 46.47 -114.43
CA ILE A 37 57.06 45.20 -114.58
C ILE A 37 57.78 44.08 -113.85
N GLY A 38 59.10 43.95 -114.03
CA GLY A 38 59.91 42.94 -113.34
C GLY A 38 59.87 43.09 -111.82
N VAL A 39 59.90 44.33 -111.31
CA VAL A 39 59.75 44.62 -109.88
C VAL A 39 58.34 44.25 -109.39
N ALA A 40 57.29 44.65 -110.10
CA ALA A 40 55.91 44.35 -109.71
C ALA A 40 55.60 42.84 -109.74
N GLU A 41 56.10 42.11 -110.73
CA GLU A 41 55.97 40.65 -110.80
C GLU A 41 56.76 39.97 -109.68
N ALA A 42 57.98 40.42 -109.39
CA ALA A 42 58.77 39.91 -108.27
C ALA A 42 58.11 40.19 -106.91
N GLU A 43 57.56 41.39 -106.70
CA GLU A 43 56.82 41.74 -105.48
C GLU A 43 55.53 40.91 -105.34
N ARG A 44 54.78 40.71 -106.43
CA ARG A 44 53.58 39.86 -106.42
C ARG A 44 53.93 38.42 -106.07
N ASP A 45 54.95 37.85 -106.72
CA ASP A 45 55.34 36.46 -106.52
C ASP A 45 55.96 36.25 -105.13
N ALA A 46 56.70 37.24 -104.62
CA ALA A 46 57.18 37.26 -103.23
C ALA A 46 56.00 37.33 -102.24
N GLY A 47 54.99 38.18 -102.52
CA GLY A 47 53.80 38.31 -101.69
C GLY A 47 52.94 37.04 -101.66
N ILE A 48 52.75 36.36 -102.79
CA ILE A 48 52.03 35.07 -102.87
C ILE A 48 52.78 34.02 -102.04
N ARG A 49 54.10 33.90 -102.24
CA ARG A 49 54.91 32.92 -101.53
C ARG A 49 54.96 33.21 -100.03
N GLU A 50 55.02 34.48 -99.64
CA GLU A 50 54.94 34.88 -98.23
C GLU A 50 53.57 34.55 -97.62
N ALA A 51 52.47 34.81 -98.34
CA ALA A 51 51.13 34.48 -97.88
C ALA A 51 50.91 32.97 -97.75
N GLU A 52 51.42 32.16 -98.68
CA GLU A 52 51.40 30.69 -98.62
C GLU A 52 52.19 30.17 -97.42
N CYS A 53 53.43 30.63 -97.23
CA CYS A 53 54.24 30.26 -96.07
C CYS A 53 53.59 30.68 -94.75
N LYS A 54 52.95 31.86 -94.71
CA LYS A 54 52.19 32.31 -93.52
C LYS A 54 50.99 31.42 -93.25
N ARG A 55 50.24 31.03 -94.28
CA ARG A 55 49.08 30.12 -94.13
C ARG A 55 49.51 28.76 -93.61
N GLU A 56 50.54 28.15 -94.21
CA GLU A 56 51.09 26.86 -93.75
C GLU A 56 51.63 26.95 -92.32
N MET A 57 52.35 28.03 -91.98
CA MET A 57 52.82 28.26 -90.61
C MET A 57 51.65 28.36 -89.62
N MET A 58 50.60 29.11 -89.97
CA MET A 58 49.42 29.24 -89.12
C MET A 58 48.68 27.91 -88.98
N ASP A 59 48.54 27.12 -90.04
CA ASP A 59 47.89 25.79 -89.98
C ASP A 59 48.66 24.84 -89.06
N VAL A 60 50.00 24.79 -89.19
CA VAL A 60 50.85 23.99 -88.29
C VAL A 60 50.75 24.49 -86.85
N LYS A 61 50.73 25.81 -86.64
CA LYS A 61 50.58 26.40 -85.32
C LYS A 61 49.23 26.06 -84.69
N PHE A 62 48.12 26.21 -85.41
CA PHE A 62 46.78 25.87 -84.89
C PHE A 62 46.64 24.37 -84.61
N GLN A 63 47.23 23.51 -85.44
CA GLN A 63 47.27 22.07 -85.15
C GLN A 63 48.07 21.75 -83.89
N ALA A 64 49.20 22.43 -83.69
CA ALA A 64 50.00 22.29 -82.47
C ALA A 64 49.22 22.81 -81.24
N ASP A 65 48.61 23.99 -81.34
CA ASP A 65 47.81 24.60 -80.26
C ASP A 65 46.59 23.74 -79.91
N THR A 66 45.91 23.16 -80.91
CA THR A 66 44.79 22.23 -80.70
C THR A 66 45.25 20.97 -79.96
N LYS A 67 46.35 20.34 -80.41
CA LYS A 67 46.92 19.16 -79.74
C LYS A 67 47.37 19.47 -78.31
N MET A 68 47.93 20.66 -78.06
CA MET A 68 48.30 21.10 -76.72
C MET A 68 47.07 21.32 -75.83
N ALA A 69 46.02 21.93 -76.37
CA ALA A 69 44.76 22.14 -75.64
C ALA A 69 44.07 20.81 -75.31
N ASP A 70 44.02 19.88 -76.27
CA ASP A 70 43.46 18.54 -76.06
C ASP A 70 44.26 17.76 -75.01
N SER A 71 45.60 17.77 -75.10
CA SER A 71 46.46 17.12 -74.10
C SER A 71 46.29 17.73 -72.71
N LYS A 72 46.14 19.06 -72.64
CA LYS A 72 45.90 19.77 -71.37
C LYS A 72 44.53 19.43 -70.80
N ARG A 73 43.48 19.37 -71.64
CA ARG A 73 42.13 18.97 -71.23
C ARG A 73 42.12 17.54 -70.72
N GLU A 74 42.76 16.63 -71.44
CA GLU A 74 42.85 15.21 -71.05
C GLU A 74 43.57 15.05 -69.71
N LEU A 75 44.70 15.75 -69.53
CA LEU A 75 45.42 15.76 -68.25
C LEU A 75 44.55 16.27 -67.09
N GLU A 76 43.81 17.36 -67.29
CA GLU A 76 42.92 17.91 -66.25
C GLU A 76 41.73 16.99 -65.97
N LEU A 77 41.15 16.33 -66.99
CA LEU A 77 40.10 15.33 -66.81
C LEU A 77 40.62 14.12 -66.03
N GLN A 78 41.82 13.62 -66.35
CA GLN A 78 42.43 12.51 -65.62
C GLN A 78 42.74 12.91 -64.18
N LYS A 79 43.32 14.08 -63.93
CA LYS A 79 43.51 14.61 -62.57
C LYS A 79 42.20 14.71 -61.80
N ALA A 80 41.14 15.21 -62.43
CA ALA A 80 39.82 15.30 -61.80
C ALA A 80 39.27 13.91 -61.45
N SER A 81 39.41 12.92 -62.34
CA SER A 81 39.00 11.54 -62.09
C SER A 81 39.77 10.91 -60.93
N PHE A 82 41.09 11.06 -60.89
CA PHE A 82 41.92 10.56 -59.79
C PHE A 82 41.60 11.28 -58.48
N ASN A 83 41.36 12.59 -58.50
CA ASN A 83 40.94 13.31 -57.31
C ASN A 83 39.58 12.83 -56.80
N GLN A 84 38.64 12.55 -57.70
CA GLN A 84 37.35 11.98 -57.34
C GLN A 84 37.53 10.61 -56.70
N GLU A 85 38.31 9.70 -57.29
CA GLU A 85 38.59 8.38 -56.73
C GLU A 85 39.32 8.44 -55.38
N VAL A 86 40.33 9.30 -55.25
CA VAL A 86 41.04 9.50 -53.99
C VAL A 86 40.08 10.04 -52.92
N ASN A 87 39.20 10.97 -53.27
CA ASN A 87 38.23 11.53 -52.33
C ASN A 87 37.15 10.52 -51.94
N THR A 88 36.63 9.71 -52.87
CA THR A 88 35.67 8.65 -52.54
C THR A 88 36.31 7.61 -51.63
N LYS A 89 37.54 7.17 -51.93
CA LYS A 89 38.27 6.23 -51.07
C LYS A 89 38.61 6.80 -49.70
N LYS A 90 38.97 8.08 -49.62
CA LYS A 90 39.17 8.77 -48.34
C LYS A 90 37.87 8.86 -47.53
N ALA A 91 36.75 9.21 -48.16
CA ALA A 91 35.46 9.27 -47.50
C ALA A 91 34.99 7.89 -47.02
N GLU A 92 35.16 6.85 -47.85
CA GLU A 92 34.89 5.46 -47.48
C GLU A 92 35.73 5.02 -46.28
N ALA A 93 37.04 5.32 -46.29
CA ALA A 93 37.94 4.99 -45.18
C ALA A 93 37.54 5.72 -43.89
N GLN A 94 37.16 7.00 -43.98
CA GLN A 94 36.69 7.78 -42.83
C GLN A 94 35.37 7.23 -42.28
N LEU A 95 34.39 6.94 -43.14
CA LEU A 95 33.12 6.34 -42.74
C LEU A 95 33.32 4.96 -42.12
N ALA A 96 34.23 4.15 -42.65
CA ALA A 96 34.58 2.85 -42.08
C ALA A 96 35.18 3.00 -40.68
N TYR A 97 36.06 3.98 -40.48
CA TYR A 97 36.63 4.29 -39.17
C TYR A 97 35.56 4.74 -38.17
N GLU A 98 34.70 5.69 -38.56
CA GLU A 98 33.60 6.19 -37.73
C GLU A 98 32.59 5.08 -37.39
N LEU A 99 32.23 4.24 -38.37
CA LEU A 99 31.36 3.09 -38.15
C LEU A 99 31.97 2.09 -37.18
N GLN A 100 33.28 1.83 -37.30
CA GLN A 100 33.98 0.91 -36.40
C GLN A 100 34.04 1.48 -34.98
N ALA A 101 34.30 2.78 -34.82
CA ALA A 101 34.25 3.46 -33.54
C ALA A 101 32.85 3.38 -32.91
N ALA A 102 31.79 3.60 -33.68
CA ALA A 102 30.41 3.49 -33.21
C ALA A 102 30.05 2.05 -32.78
N LYS A 103 30.47 1.03 -33.53
CA LYS A 103 30.29 -0.38 -33.15
C LYS A 103 31.00 -0.72 -31.85
N GLU A 104 32.23 -0.24 -31.67
CA GLU A 104 32.98 -0.48 -30.45
C GLU A 104 32.34 0.24 -29.26
N GLN A 105 31.90 1.49 -29.45
CA GLN A 105 31.15 2.22 -28.43
C GLN A 105 29.85 1.50 -28.04
N GLN A 106 29.15 0.90 -29.00
CA GLN A 106 27.95 0.09 -28.73
C GLN A 106 28.30 -1.13 -27.86
N LYS A 107 29.39 -1.84 -28.15
CA LYS A 107 29.85 -2.97 -27.33
C LYS A 107 30.22 -2.54 -25.91
N ILE A 108 30.98 -1.44 -25.77
CA ILE A 108 31.33 -0.87 -24.45
C ILE A 108 30.06 -0.58 -23.66
N ARG A 109 29.05 0.06 -24.29
CA ARG A 109 27.76 0.33 -23.63
C ARG A 109 27.02 -0.92 -23.20
N LEU A 110 27.04 -1.99 -24.01
CA LEU A 110 26.41 -3.26 -23.65
C LEU A 110 27.07 -3.87 -22.42
N GLU A 111 28.41 -3.87 -22.38
CA GLU A 111 29.18 -4.34 -21.22
C GLU A 111 28.92 -3.48 -19.97
N GLU A 112 28.86 -2.15 -20.12
CA GLU A 112 28.51 -1.24 -19.03
C GLU A 112 27.13 -1.54 -18.44
N ILE A 113 26.14 -1.80 -19.30
CA ILE A 113 24.78 -2.19 -18.86
C ILE A 113 24.84 -3.53 -18.10
N GLU A 114 25.62 -4.49 -18.57
CA GLU A 114 25.77 -5.78 -17.90
C GLU A 114 26.40 -5.62 -16.50
N ILE A 115 27.44 -4.80 -16.38
CA ILE A 115 28.05 -4.43 -15.09
C ILE A 115 27.01 -3.79 -14.17
N GLN A 116 26.19 -2.87 -14.68
CA GLN A 116 25.12 -2.23 -13.89
C GLN A 116 24.06 -3.23 -13.42
N VAL A 117 23.66 -4.18 -14.28
CA VAL A 117 22.70 -5.23 -13.91
C VAL A 117 23.28 -6.14 -12.83
N VAL A 118 24.55 -6.53 -12.94
CA VAL A 118 25.24 -7.34 -11.92
C VAL A 118 25.34 -6.57 -10.60
N GLN A 119 25.69 -5.29 -10.63
CA GLN A 119 25.75 -4.44 -9.44
C GLN A 119 24.37 -4.35 -8.76
N ARG A 120 23.32 -4.03 -9.53
CA ARG A 120 21.96 -3.90 -9.01
C ARG A 120 21.42 -5.22 -8.44
N LYS A 121 21.75 -6.35 -9.08
CA LYS A 121 21.43 -7.69 -8.53
C LYS A 121 22.12 -7.91 -7.18
N LYS A 122 23.41 -7.55 -7.05
CA LYS A 122 24.13 -7.66 -5.77
C LYS A 122 23.51 -6.77 -4.69
N GLU A 123 23.11 -5.55 -5.03
CA GLU A 123 22.41 -4.64 -4.11
C GLU A 123 21.09 -5.25 -3.62
N ILE A 124 20.29 -5.84 -4.52
CA ILE A 124 19.05 -6.54 -4.14
C ILE A 124 19.36 -7.70 -3.19
N THR A 125 20.35 -8.53 -3.51
CA THR A 125 20.76 -9.66 -2.65
C THR A 125 21.26 -9.19 -1.26
N ILE A 126 21.97 -8.07 -1.19
CA ILE A 126 22.38 -7.47 0.10
C ILE A 126 21.13 -7.00 0.87
N GLY A 127 20.21 -6.30 0.20
CA GLY A 127 18.96 -5.85 0.81
C GLY A 127 18.09 -6.99 1.33
N GLU A 128 17.94 -8.08 0.56
CA GLU A 128 17.22 -9.29 1.01
C GLU A 128 17.85 -9.88 2.27
N ARG A 129 19.19 -9.97 2.32
CA ARG A 129 19.91 -10.45 3.52
C ARG A 129 19.76 -9.51 4.71
N GLU A 130 19.70 -8.21 4.48
CA GLU A 130 19.46 -7.23 5.54
C GLU A 130 18.04 -7.35 6.10
N ILE A 131 17.02 -7.55 5.26
CA ILE A 131 15.65 -7.82 5.69
C ILE A 131 15.60 -9.10 6.51
N ASP A 132 16.21 -10.19 6.04
CA ASP A 132 16.27 -11.45 6.79
C ASP A 132 16.94 -11.30 8.16
N ARG A 133 18.03 -10.53 8.24
CA ARG A 133 18.70 -10.22 9.51
C ARG A 133 17.77 -9.43 10.41
N MET A 134 17.13 -8.38 9.88
CA MET A 134 16.21 -7.52 10.62
C MET A 134 14.98 -8.29 11.13
N ASP A 135 14.41 -9.17 10.32
CA ASP A 135 13.28 -10.02 10.72
C ASP A 135 13.68 -10.96 11.87
N LYS A 136 14.87 -11.57 11.80
CA LYS A 136 15.41 -12.39 12.90
C LYS A 136 15.63 -11.58 14.16
N GLU A 137 16.15 -10.36 14.04
CA GLU A 137 16.34 -9.42 15.17
C GLU A 137 15.00 -8.99 15.78
N LEU A 138 13.99 -8.74 14.95
CA LEU A 138 12.64 -8.37 15.38
C LEU A 138 11.94 -9.53 16.08
N ILE A 139 12.06 -10.74 15.53
CA ILE A 139 11.55 -11.96 16.16
C ILE A 139 12.22 -12.14 17.53
N ALA A 140 13.54 -12.00 17.60
CA ALA A 140 14.29 -12.17 18.84
C ALA A 140 13.97 -11.11 19.90
N THR A 141 13.89 -9.84 19.49
CA THR A 141 13.80 -8.69 20.41
C THR A 141 12.37 -8.35 20.79
N ILE A 142 11.39 -8.53 19.90
CA ILE A 142 10.00 -8.10 20.15
C ILE A 142 9.07 -9.30 20.29
N LYS A 143 9.04 -10.21 19.32
CA LYS A 143 8.05 -11.31 19.33
C LYS A 143 8.29 -12.29 20.47
N ARG A 144 9.52 -12.76 20.66
CA ARG A 144 9.85 -13.73 21.73
C ARG A 144 9.53 -13.23 23.14
N PRO A 145 9.91 -12.00 23.56
CA PRO A 145 9.51 -11.51 24.88
C PRO A 145 8.01 -11.24 24.97
N ALA A 146 7.37 -10.71 23.92
CA ALA A 146 5.92 -10.51 23.91
C ALA A 146 5.16 -11.83 24.05
N GLU A 147 5.59 -12.90 23.38
CA GLU A 147 5.04 -14.25 23.52
C GLU A 147 5.27 -14.82 24.93
N ALA A 148 6.47 -14.61 25.50
CA ALA A 148 6.77 -15.05 26.86
C ALA A 148 5.91 -14.31 27.92
N GLU A 149 5.69 -13.00 27.75
CA GLU A 149 4.82 -12.20 28.61
C GLU A 149 3.35 -12.60 28.47
N ALA A 150 2.87 -12.79 27.24
CA ALA A 150 1.52 -13.27 26.97
C ALA A 150 1.27 -14.63 27.61
N TYR A 151 2.20 -15.57 27.46
CA TYR A 151 2.13 -16.89 28.09
C TYR A 151 2.13 -16.79 29.62
N LYS A 152 3.01 -15.98 30.21
CA LYS A 152 3.05 -15.75 31.66
C LYS A 152 1.73 -15.17 32.17
N MET A 153 1.13 -14.22 31.44
CA MET A 153 -0.14 -13.60 31.79
C MET A 153 -1.30 -14.60 31.70
N GLN A 154 -1.34 -15.43 30.65
CA GLN A 154 -2.32 -16.50 30.51
C GLN A 154 -2.23 -17.49 31.67
N GLN A 155 -1.02 -17.98 31.98
CA GLN A 155 -0.81 -18.91 33.10
C GLN A 155 -1.22 -18.28 34.45
N LEU A 156 -0.93 -16.99 34.66
CA LEU A 156 -1.37 -16.29 35.87
C LEU A 156 -2.89 -16.17 35.94
N ALA A 157 -3.54 -15.81 34.84
CA ALA A 157 -4.99 -15.70 34.75
C ALA A 157 -5.69 -17.05 34.95
N GLU A 158 -5.16 -18.12 34.35
CA GLU A 158 -5.63 -19.50 34.58
C GLU A 158 -5.43 -19.94 36.03
N GLY A 159 -4.28 -19.62 36.63
CA GLY A 159 -4.03 -19.86 38.04
C GLY A 159 -5.03 -19.13 38.95
N GLN A 160 -5.32 -17.86 38.66
CA GLN A 160 -6.32 -17.06 39.39
C GLN A 160 -7.74 -17.59 39.22
N LYS A 161 -8.13 -17.97 38.00
CA LYS A 161 -9.43 -18.61 37.71
C LYS A 161 -9.57 -19.90 38.51
N THR A 162 -8.56 -20.76 38.45
CA THR A 162 -8.54 -22.05 39.17
C THR A 162 -8.61 -21.85 40.67
N LYS A 163 -7.82 -20.90 41.21
CA LYS A 163 -7.87 -20.51 42.64
C LYS A 163 -9.28 -20.04 43.04
N THR A 164 -9.90 -19.18 42.24
CA THR A 164 -11.23 -18.64 42.52
C THR A 164 -12.29 -19.74 42.51
N VAL A 165 -12.25 -20.63 41.50
CA VAL A 165 -13.15 -21.79 41.41
C VAL A 165 -12.96 -22.72 42.61
N LEU A 166 -11.71 -23.02 42.98
CA LEU A 166 -11.43 -23.91 44.12
C LEU A 166 -11.89 -23.30 45.45
N ILE A 167 -11.69 -21.99 45.66
CA ILE A 167 -12.20 -21.29 46.84
C ILE A 167 -13.72 -21.32 46.87
N ALA A 168 -14.38 -21.04 45.74
CA ALA A 168 -15.85 -21.08 45.66
C ALA A 168 -16.39 -22.50 45.93
N GLN A 169 -15.75 -23.53 45.39
CA GLN A 169 -16.08 -24.93 45.66
C GLN A 169 -15.87 -25.28 47.15
N ALA A 170 -14.73 -24.91 47.73
CA ALA A 170 -14.44 -25.14 49.14
C ALA A 170 -15.45 -24.43 50.06
N GLN A 171 -15.86 -23.21 49.71
CA GLN A 171 -16.91 -22.48 50.44
C GLN A 171 -18.27 -23.16 50.30
N ALA A 172 -18.64 -23.60 49.10
CA ALA A 172 -19.87 -24.35 48.86
C ALA A 172 -19.91 -25.67 49.65
N GLU A 173 -18.80 -26.42 49.67
CA GLU A 173 -18.67 -27.63 50.48
C GLU A 173 -18.73 -27.33 51.98
N LYS A 174 -18.08 -26.26 52.44
CA LYS A 174 -18.16 -25.82 53.84
C LYS A 174 -19.61 -25.53 54.25
N ILE A 175 -20.34 -24.74 53.45
CA ILE A 175 -21.75 -24.42 53.71
C ILE A 175 -22.60 -25.69 53.70
N LYS A 176 -22.38 -26.60 52.74
CA LYS A 176 -23.09 -27.88 52.68
C LYS A 176 -22.85 -28.74 53.91
N ARG A 177 -21.60 -28.83 54.40
CA ARG A 177 -21.27 -29.58 55.62
C ARG A 177 -21.85 -28.96 56.87
N ILE A 178 -21.82 -27.63 57.01
CA ILE A 178 -22.44 -26.91 58.13
C ILE A 178 -23.96 -27.12 58.10
N GLY A 179 -24.61 -26.90 56.95
CA GLY A 179 -26.04 -27.11 56.81
C GLY A 179 -26.47 -28.55 57.07
N ALA A 180 -25.67 -29.55 56.66
CA ALA A 180 -25.93 -30.95 56.99
C ALA A 180 -25.77 -31.24 58.49
N ALA A 181 -24.76 -30.65 59.14
CA ALA A 181 -24.56 -30.80 60.59
C ALA A 181 -25.69 -30.13 61.39
N GLU A 182 -26.13 -28.94 60.97
CA GLU A 182 -27.27 -28.24 61.56
C GLU A 182 -28.57 -29.01 61.37
N ALA A 183 -28.83 -29.51 60.15
CA ALA A 183 -29.99 -30.34 59.88
C ALA A 183 -30.01 -31.61 60.75
N CYS A 184 -28.88 -32.31 60.87
CA CYS A 184 -28.74 -33.48 61.75
C CYS A 184 -28.96 -33.12 63.23
N SER A 185 -28.44 -31.96 63.67
CA SER A 185 -28.63 -31.48 65.04
C SER A 185 -30.10 -31.16 65.32
N ILE A 186 -30.78 -30.46 64.41
CA ILE A 186 -32.21 -30.14 64.51
C ILE A 186 -33.05 -31.42 64.46
N GLU A 187 -32.72 -32.37 63.58
CA GLU A 187 -33.41 -33.67 63.51
C GLU A 187 -33.24 -34.47 64.80
N ALA A 188 -32.04 -34.51 65.37
CA ALA A 188 -31.77 -35.19 66.63
C ALA A 188 -32.52 -34.54 67.81
N VAL A 189 -32.51 -33.20 67.89
CA VAL A 189 -33.29 -32.44 68.89
C VAL A 189 -34.79 -32.68 68.69
N GLY A 190 -35.29 -32.60 67.46
CA GLY A 190 -36.69 -32.83 67.12
C GLY A 190 -37.15 -34.25 67.44
N LYS A 191 -36.31 -35.27 67.18
CA LYS A 191 -36.57 -36.66 67.60
C LYS A 191 -36.57 -36.80 69.11
N ALA A 192 -35.60 -36.20 69.80
CA ALA A 192 -35.55 -36.24 71.25
C ALA A 192 -36.76 -35.54 71.89
N GLU A 193 -37.21 -34.43 71.33
CA GLU A 193 -38.42 -33.72 71.77
C GLU A 193 -39.69 -34.52 71.48
N ALA A 194 -39.80 -35.13 70.29
CA ALA A 194 -40.91 -36.00 69.94
C ALA A 194 -41.00 -37.22 70.86
N GLU A 195 -39.88 -37.88 71.17
CA GLU A 195 -39.82 -38.99 72.12
C GLU A 195 -40.15 -38.54 73.54
N ARG A 196 -39.64 -37.37 73.98
CA ARG A 196 -40.03 -36.77 75.27
C ARG A 196 -41.53 -36.49 75.35
N MET A 197 -42.13 -35.95 74.28
CA MET A 197 -43.58 -35.72 74.23
C MET A 197 -44.35 -37.04 74.23
N ARG A 198 -43.89 -38.07 73.53
CA ARG A 198 -44.52 -39.40 73.53
C ARG A 198 -44.50 -40.03 74.93
N LEU A 199 -43.34 -40.04 75.59
CA LEU A 199 -43.21 -40.54 76.96
C LEU A 199 -44.05 -39.74 77.95
N LYS A 200 -44.12 -38.41 77.78
CA LYS A 200 -44.99 -37.56 78.61
C LYS A 200 -46.47 -37.88 78.38
N ALA A 201 -46.89 -38.09 77.12
CA ALA A 201 -48.25 -38.48 76.78
C ALA A 201 -48.61 -39.87 77.33
N GLU A 202 -47.70 -40.84 77.23
CA GLU A 202 -47.86 -42.18 77.79
C GLU A 202 -47.93 -42.16 79.31
N ALA A 203 -47.06 -41.40 79.97
CA ALA A 203 -47.14 -41.16 81.41
C ALA A 203 -48.52 -40.58 81.79
N TYR A 204 -49.05 -39.60 81.04
CA TYR A 204 -50.40 -39.05 81.26
C TYR A 204 -51.55 -40.04 81.02
N GLN A 205 -51.35 -41.10 80.23
CA GLN A 205 -52.35 -42.16 80.09
C GLN A 205 -52.32 -43.12 81.29
N LEU A 206 -51.13 -43.44 81.81
CA LEU A 206 -50.93 -44.27 83.00
C LEU A 206 -51.35 -43.57 84.31
N TYR A 207 -51.25 -42.25 84.35
CA TYR A 207 -51.91 -41.42 85.36
C TYR A 207 -53.44 -41.58 85.21
N GLY A 208 -54.02 -42.49 86.00
CA GLY A 208 -55.46 -42.76 86.03
C GLY A 208 -56.30 -41.50 86.26
N GLU A 209 -57.63 -41.59 86.14
CA GLU A 209 -58.52 -40.41 86.18
C GLU A 209 -58.24 -39.46 87.37
N ALA A 210 -57.83 -40.00 88.52
CA ALA A 210 -57.45 -39.24 89.71
C ALA A 210 -56.23 -38.31 89.54
N ALA A 211 -55.25 -38.69 88.73
CA ALA A 211 -54.05 -37.89 88.48
C ALA A 211 -54.27 -36.82 87.39
N LYS A 212 -55.20 -37.06 86.46
CA LYS A 212 -55.68 -36.03 85.53
C LYS A 212 -56.42 -34.92 86.28
N THR A 213 -57.24 -35.27 87.27
CA THR A 213 -57.88 -34.28 88.16
C THR A 213 -56.86 -33.53 89.02
N ALA A 214 -55.81 -34.18 89.52
CA ALA A 214 -54.76 -33.50 90.29
C ALA A 214 -53.96 -32.50 89.42
N LEU A 215 -53.63 -32.87 88.18
CA LEU A 215 -52.95 -31.98 87.24
C LEU A 215 -53.82 -30.76 86.86
N VAL A 216 -55.14 -30.97 86.67
CA VAL A 216 -56.08 -29.86 86.45
C VAL A 216 -56.17 -28.97 87.69
N LEU A 217 -56.16 -29.55 88.89
CA LEU A 217 -56.14 -28.81 90.16
C LEU A 217 -54.83 -28.02 90.36
N GLU A 218 -53.71 -28.50 89.83
CA GLU A 218 -52.41 -27.83 89.86
C GLU A 218 -52.26 -26.76 88.75
N ALA A 219 -52.90 -26.96 87.60
CA ALA A 219 -52.99 -25.96 86.53
C ALA A 219 -54.05 -24.89 86.80
N LEU A 220 -55.03 -25.18 87.67
CA LEU A 220 -56.10 -24.27 88.08
C LEU A 220 -55.59 -22.93 88.64
N PRO A 221 -54.55 -22.87 89.50
CA PRO A 221 -53.91 -21.62 89.91
C PRO A 221 -53.36 -20.79 88.75
N MET A 222 -52.76 -21.40 87.72
CA MET A 222 -52.25 -20.66 86.55
C MET A 222 -53.38 -20.11 85.68
N ILE A 223 -54.44 -20.90 85.48
CA ILE A 223 -55.62 -20.47 84.74
C ILE A 223 -56.35 -19.38 85.54
N ALA A 224 -56.56 -19.58 86.84
CA ALA A 224 -57.13 -18.60 87.76
C ALA A 224 -56.29 -17.31 87.77
N ALA A 225 -54.96 -17.39 87.79
CA ALA A 225 -54.10 -16.21 87.71
C ALA A 225 -54.24 -15.47 86.38
N LYS A 226 -54.32 -16.17 85.23
CA LYS A 226 -54.52 -15.53 83.92
C LYS A 226 -55.93 -14.99 83.71
N VAL A 227 -56.96 -15.63 84.28
CA VAL A 227 -58.36 -15.18 84.23
C VAL A 227 -58.64 -14.06 85.24
N ALA A 228 -57.96 -14.07 86.39
CA ALA A 228 -58.02 -13.00 87.39
C ALA A 228 -57.16 -11.79 87.01
N ALA A 229 -56.15 -11.92 86.14
CA ALA A 229 -55.33 -10.80 85.70
C ALA A 229 -56.15 -9.63 85.08
N PRO A 230 -57.19 -9.88 84.27
CA PRO A 230 -58.15 -8.85 83.86
C PRO A 230 -59.07 -8.35 84.99
N LEU A 231 -59.60 -9.23 85.84
CA LEU A 231 -60.54 -8.84 86.93
C LEU A 231 -59.86 -8.03 88.05
N ALA A 232 -58.59 -8.31 88.37
CA ALA A 232 -57.79 -7.57 89.34
C ALA A 232 -57.44 -6.15 88.86
N LYS A 233 -57.59 -5.86 87.55
CA LYS A 233 -57.32 -4.55 86.93
C LYS A 233 -58.55 -3.62 86.92
N THR A 234 -59.72 -4.12 87.29
CA THR A 234 -60.97 -3.33 87.45
C THR A 234 -61.21 -3.07 88.93
N SER A 235 -60.95 -1.84 89.37
CA SER A 235 -60.96 -1.45 90.79
C SER A 235 -62.32 -0.98 91.32
N GLU A 236 -63.38 -0.93 90.50
CA GLU A 236 -64.71 -0.48 90.94
C GLU A 236 -65.81 -1.00 89.99
N ILE A 237 -66.67 -1.89 90.48
CA ILE A 237 -67.92 -2.28 89.80
C ILE A 237 -69.02 -1.39 90.36
N VAL A 238 -69.38 -0.33 89.63
CA VAL A 238 -70.52 0.52 89.99
C VAL A 238 -71.80 -0.17 89.53
N ILE A 239 -72.55 -0.74 90.48
CA ILE A 239 -73.90 -1.25 90.25
C ILE A 239 -74.83 -0.04 90.13
N LEU A 240 -75.02 0.47 88.91
CA LEU A 240 -76.08 1.44 88.61
C LEU A 240 -77.42 0.67 88.52
N SER A 241 -77.99 0.35 89.68
CA SER A 241 -79.40 -0.05 89.76
C SER A 241 -80.25 1.21 89.88
N GLY A 242 -80.65 1.73 88.73
CA GLY A 242 -81.96 2.32 88.54
C GLY A 242 -82.63 1.50 87.44
N GLU A 243 -83.65 0.73 87.81
CA GLU A 243 -84.57 -0.02 86.92
C GLU A 243 -84.22 -1.49 86.59
N SER A 244 -84.86 -2.39 87.34
CA SER A 244 -84.63 -3.83 87.48
C SER A 244 -85.04 -4.74 86.30
N ASN A 245 -85.02 -4.28 85.05
CA ASN A 245 -85.51 -5.09 83.91
C ASN A 245 -84.59 -5.21 82.68
N ARG A 246 -83.39 -4.62 82.71
CA ARG A 246 -82.37 -4.82 81.64
C ARG A 246 -81.28 -5.83 82.02
N ILE A 247 -80.85 -5.85 83.27
CA ILE A 247 -79.80 -6.77 83.76
C ILE A 247 -80.22 -8.24 83.60
N THR A 248 -81.47 -8.59 83.89
CA THR A 248 -81.94 -9.97 83.76
C THR A 248 -81.92 -10.44 82.30
N ASN A 249 -82.15 -9.55 81.33
CA ASN A 249 -82.08 -9.88 79.91
C ASN A 249 -80.64 -9.91 79.38
N GLU A 250 -79.76 -9.04 79.88
CA GLU A 250 -78.34 -9.02 79.51
C GLU A 250 -77.56 -10.20 80.10
N VAL A 251 -77.87 -10.59 81.34
CA VAL A 251 -77.31 -11.80 81.96
C VAL A 251 -77.81 -13.06 81.28
N ASN A 252 -79.11 -13.13 80.92
CA ASN A 252 -79.62 -14.26 80.12
C ASN A 252 -78.98 -14.33 78.72
N ARG A 253 -78.68 -13.19 78.10
CA ARG A 253 -78.02 -13.15 76.79
C ARG A 253 -76.53 -13.52 76.88
N LEU A 254 -75.82 -13.07 77.91
CA LEU A 254 -74.43 -13.46 78.18
C LEU A 254 -74.30 -14.95 78.52
N LEU A 255 -75.23 -15.50 79.30
CA LEU A 255 -75.30 -16.93 79.57
C LEU A 255 -75.65 -17.75 78.32
N ALA A 256 -76.39 -17.19 77.35
CA ALA A 256 -76.70 -17.84 76.08
C ALA A 256 -75.56 -17.73 75.05
N GLU A 257 -74.78 -16.65 75.05
CA GLU A 257 -73.65 -16.44 74.12
C GLU A 257 -72.34 -17.10 74.60
N LEU A 258 -72.21 -17.37 75.90
CA LEU A 258 -71.04 -18.05 76.49
C LEU A 258 -70.79 -19.45 75.91
N PRO A 259 -71.80 -20.35 75.79
CA PRO A 259 -71.60 -21.67 75.20
C PRO A 259 -71.13 -21.61 73.74
N VAL A 260 -71.65 -20.65 72.95
CA VAL A 260 -71.32 -20.50 71.53
C VAL A 260 -69.91 -19.94 71.34
N SER A 261 -69.52 -18.97 72.17
CA SER A 261 -68.20 -18.32 72.10
C SER A 261 -67.08 -19.27 72.53
N VAL A 262 -67.32 -20.11 73.53
CA VAL A 262 -66.36 -21.13 73.97
C VAL A 262 -66.24 -22.24 72.91
N ASN A 263 -67.34 -22.65 72.28
CA ASN A 263 -67.29 -23.64 71.19
C ASN A 263 -66.54 -23.11 69.96
N ALA A 264 -66.73 -21.83 69.59
CA ALA A 264 -66.03 -21.21 68.46
C ALA A 264 -64.52 -21.04 68.68
N LEU A 265 -64.08 -20.80 69.91
CA LEU A 265 -62.66 -20.58 70.25
C LEU A 265 -61.90 -21.87 70.59
N THR A 266 -62.59 -22.91 71.06
CA THR A 266 -61.94 -24.13 71.58
C THR A 266 -62.33 -25.40 70.83
N GLY A 267 -63.38 -25.38 70.00
CA GLY A 267 -63.91 -26.55 69.30
C GLY A 267 -64.57 -27.58 70.22
N VAL A 268 -64.80 -27.24 71.49
CA VAL A 268 -65.38 -28.14 72.50
C VAL A 268 -66.82 -27.70 72.80
N ASP A 269 -67.76 -28.60 72.51
CA ASP A 269 -69.20 -28.41 72.68
C ASP A 269 -69.64 -28.76 74.12
N LEU A 270 -69.71 -27.75 74.99
CA LEU A 270 -70.01 -27.91 76.43
C LEU A 270 -71.42 -28.49 76.72
N MET A 271 -72.33 -28.46 75.74
CA MET A 271 -73.66 -29.08 75.81
C MET A 271 -73.62 -30.62 75.85
N LYS A 272 -72.48 -31.24 75.50
CA LYS A 272 -72.31 -32.71 75.46
C LYS A 272 -71.42 -33.25 76.59
N MET A 273 -71.03 -32.42 77.57
CA MET A 273 -70.25 -32.90 78.71
C MET A 273 -71.14 -33.47 79.82
N PRO A 274 -70.96 -34.74 80.24
CA PRO A 274 -71.84 -35.47 81.16
C PRO A 274 -71.82 -34.97 82.62
N LEU A 275 -71.05 -33.92 82.93
CA LEU A 275 -70.88 -33.37 84.27
C LEU A 275 -71.97 -32.36 84.68
N LEU A 276 -72.63 -31.68 83.73
CA LEU A 276 -73.69 -30.69 84.02
C LEU A 276 -75.10 -31.28 84.11
N GLN A 277 -75.30 -32.51 83.63
CA GLN A 277 -76.58 -33.23 83.72
C GLN A 277 -76.81 -33.84 85.12
N LYS A 278 -75.74 -34.09 85.88
CA LYS A 278 -75.82 -34.64 87.25
C LYS A 278 -76.02 -33.59 88.35
N LEU A 279 -75.79 -32.31 88.06
CA LEU A 279 -76.01 -31.21 89.01
C LEU A 279 -77.42 -30.61 88.91
N THR A 280 -78.16 -30.88 87.84
CA THR A 280 -79.53 -30.39 87.62
C THR A 280 -80.62 -31.40 88.01
N SER A 281 -80.27 -32.66 88.28
CA SER A 281 -81.22 -33.69 88.75
C SER A 281 -81.17 -33.94 90.26
N ALA A 282 -80.40 -33.18 91.03
CA ALA A 282 -80.24 -33.36 92.48
C ALA A 282 -81.06 -32.39 93.34
N GLN A 283 -81.94 -31.59 92.73
CA GLN A 283 -82.97 -30.80 93.40
C GLN A 283 -84.30 -30.92 92.64
N ALA A 284 -84.93 -32.09 92.78
CA ALA A 284 -86.37 -32.34 92.70
C ALA A 284 -86.67 -33.66 93.44
#